data_AF-A0A2V5KH13-F1
#
_entry.id   AF-A0A2V5KH13-F1
#
_cell.length_a   1.000
_cell.length_b   1.000
_cell.length_c   1.000
_cell.angle_alpha   90.00
_cell.angle_beta   90.00
_cell.angle_gamma   90.00
#
_symmetry.space_group_name_H-M   'P 1'
#
loop_
_entity.id
_entity.type
_entity.pdbx_description
1 polymer ?
#
loop_
_entity_poly.entity_id
_entity_poly.type
_entity_poly.pdbx_seq_one_letter_code
_entity_poly.pdbx_strand_id
1 'polypeptide(L)'
;MNFVRGVASKLMRRCDSQLPAELVIIQDHLNKEPLMKPKLISFSSIAAAAIAVSSVCVIETVRAQDEPGMPLGSNPHLRSKSSGQAAASPGATKMKMSQKDVNFIQKAAGGGAQEVENGKMAEKQAKSAEVKSIAARIVADHTRLNKELTALATRKGVTFNTSGV
;
A
#
# COMPACT_ATOMS: atom_id res chain seq x y z
N MET A 1 -2.16 -66.39 -25.71
CA MET A 1 -2.01 -65.04 -25.12
C MET A 1 -3.35 -64.34 -24.93
N ASN A 2 -4.29 -64.91 -24.14
CA ASN A 2 -5.63 -64.34 -23.95
C ASN A 2 -6.08 -64.23 -22.48
N PHE A 3 -5.17 -64.34 -21.51
CA PHE A 3 -5.51 -64.35 -20.08
C PHE A 3 -5.25 -63.03 -19.33
N VAL A 4 -4.62 -62.04 -19.97
CA VAL A 4 -4.30 -60.74 -19.32
C VAL A 4 -5.36 -59.66 -19.61
N ARG A 5 -6.33 -59.93 -20.50
CA ARG A 5 -7.38 -58.97 -20.90
C ARG A 5 -8.63 -58.97 -20.02
N GLY A 6 -8.74 -59.89 -19.04
CA GLY A 6 -9.95 -60.06 -18.21
C GLY A 6 -9.95 -59.36 -16.85
N VAL A 7 -8.79 -59.02 -16.28
CA VAL A 7 -8.71 -58.45 -14.92
C VAL A 7 -8.72 -56.91 -14.93
N ALA A 8 -8.28 -56.28 -16.02
CA ALA A 8 -8.24 -54.82 -16.14
C ALA A 8 -9.64 -54.16 -16.30
N SER A 9 -10.67 -54.91 -16.68
CA SER A 9 -12.03 -54.36 -16.87
C SER A 9 -12.92 -54.40 -15.61
N LYS A 10 -12.42 -54.92 -14.48
CA LYS A 10 -13.19 -54.97 -13.21
C LYS A 10 -12.65 -54.07 -12.09
N LEU A 11 -11.60 -53.30 -12.35
CA LEU A 11 -11.09 -52.29 -11.39
C LEU A 11 -11.41 -50.84 -11.78
N MET A 12 -12.25 -50.62 -12.80
CA MET A 12 -12.61 -49.29 -13.30
C MET A 12 -14.12 -49.06 -13.28
N ARG A 13 -14.79 -49.45 -12.18
CA ARG A 13 -16.24 -49.20 -12.01
C ARG A 13 -16.74 -48.96 -10.57
N ARG A 14 -15.87 -48.71 -9.59
CA ARG A 14 -16.27 -48.23 -8.26
C ARG A 14 -15.17 -47.36 -7.66
N CYS A 15 -15.21 -46.08 -8.00
CA CYS A 15 -14.84 -44.95 -7.14
C CYS A 15 -15.34 -43.70 -7.87
N ASP A 16 -16.65 -43.70 -8.08
CA ASP A 16 -17.45 -42.56 -8.48
C ASP A 16 -18.21 -42.16 -7.22
N SER A 17 -17.62 -41.25 -6.44
CA SER A 17 -18.29 -40.42 -5.44
C SER A 17 -17.30 -39.41 -4.86
N GLN A 18 -17.63 -38.14 -5.05
CA GLN A 18 -17.17 -36.98 -4.29
C GLN A 18 -15.87 -36.28 -4.74
N LEU A 19 -15.93 -35.54 -5.86
CA LEU A 19 -15.19 -34.28 -5.98
C LEU A 19 -16.14 -33.18 -6.51
N PRO A 20 -16.27 -32.04 -5.80
CA PRO A 20 -17.12 -30.94 -6.22
C PRO A 20 -16.55 -30.22 -7.46
N ALA A 21 -17.47 -29.93 -8.38
CA ALA A 21 -17.29 -29.12 -9.56
C ALA A 21 -16.92 -27.67 -9.19
N GLU A 22 -15.72 -27.22 -9.58
CA GLU A 22 -15.36 -25.79 -9.74
C GLU A 22 -14.01 -25.61 -10.46
N LEU A 23 -13.72 -26.42 -11.48
CA LEU A 23 -12.45 -26.25 -12.25
C LEU A 23 -12.57 -26.38 -13.77
N VAL A 24 -13.77 -26.27 -14.36
CA VAL A 24 -13.96 -26.34 -15.83
C VAL A 24 -14.81 -25.19 -16.37
N ILE A 25 -14.66 -23.98 -15.82
CA ILE A 25 -15.34 -22.76 -16.33
C ILE A 25 -14.36 -21.57 -16.47
N ILE A 26 -13.03 -21.75 -16.61
CA ILE A 26 -12.17 -20.63 -17.08
C ILE A 26 -11.08 -21.13 -18.04
N GLN A 27 -11.44 -22.01 -18.97
CA GLN A 27 -10.56 -22.36 -20.10
C GLN A 27 -11.35 -22.40 -21.43
N ASP A 28 -12.37 -21.54 -21.58
CA ASP A 28 -13.14 -21.41 -22.83
C ASP A 28 -13.36 -19.95 -23.29
N HIS A 29 -12.38 -19.08 -23.09
CA HIS A 29 -12.36 -17.75 -23.73
C HIS A 29 -11.02 -17.41 -24.40
N LEU A 30 -10.31 -18.41 -24.93
CA LEU A 30 -9.27 -18.20 -25.95
C LEU A 30 -9.90 -18.13 -27.34
N ASN A 31 -10.50 -16.99 -27.70
CA ASN A 31 -10.53 -16.40 -29.05
C ASN A 31 -11.66 -15.38 -29.17
N LYS A 32 -11.33 -14.09 -29.06
CA LYS A 32 -12.02 -12.98 -29.73
C LYS A 32 -11.16 -11.72 -29.57
N GLU A 33 -10.12 -11.62 -30.40
CA GLU A 33 -9.58 -10.33 -30.81
C GLU A 33 -10.34 -9.87 -32.07
N PRO A 34 -11.24 -8.87 -32.01
CA PRO A 34 -11.50 -8.03 -33.15
C PRO A 34 -10.67 -6.77 -33.01
N LEU A 35 -9.46 -6.83 -33.58
CA LEU A 35 -8.73 -5.74 -34.21
C LEU A 35 -9.36 -4.34 -34.02
N MET A 36 -8.92 -3.65 -32.97
CA MET A 36 -9.24 -2.25 -32.73
C MET A 36 -8.56 -1.42 -33.84
N LYS A 37 -9.31 -1.12 -34.90
CA LYS A 37 -8.87 -0.21 -35.98
C LYS A 37 -8.58 1.15 -35.35
N PRO A 38 -7.39 1.73 -35.52
CA PRO A 38 -7.16 3.11 -35.12
C PRO A 38 -7.99 4.00 -36.05
N LYS A 39 -9.20 4.36 -35.62
CA LYS A 39 -9.86 5.54 -36.18
C LYS A 39 -9.07 6.74 -35.70
N LEU A 40 -8.23 7.25 -36.59
CA LEU A 40 -7.68 8.58 -36.53
C LEU A 40 -8.84 9.56 -36.36
N ILE A 41 -9.11 9.96 -35.12
CA ILE A 41 -9.95 11.12 -34.85
C ILE A 41 -9.06 12.31 -35.16
N SER A 42 -9.34 12.93 -36.30
CA SER A 42 -8.79 14.22 -36.71
C SER A 42 -9.02 15.23 -35.59
N PHE A 43 -7.98 15.56 -34.81
CA PHE A 43 -7.98 16.70 -33.89
C PHE A 43 -7.84 17.99 -34.69
N SER A 44 -8.83 18.28 -35.53
CA SER A 44 -8.98 19.58 -36.14
C SER A 44 -9.82 20.44 -35.22
N SER A 45 -9.23 21.55 -34.77
CA SER A 45 -9.85 22.71 -34.13
C SER A 45 -10.10 22.63 -32.61
N ILE A 46 -9.02 22.77 -31.81
CA ILE A 46 -9.10 23.58 -30.59
C ILE A 46 -8.43 24.90 -30.91
N ALA A 47 -9.27 25.91 -31.12
CA ALA A 47 -8.88 27.27 -31.39
C ALA A 47 -7.94 27.77 -30.29
N ALA A 48 -6.79 28.30 -30.70
CA ALA A 48 -5.90 29.05 -29.83
C ALA A 48 -6.61 30.33 -29.36
N ALA A 49 -7.03 30.35 -28.09
CA ALA A 49 -7.34 31.60 -27.40
C ALA A 49 -6.07 32.05 -26.66
N ALA A 50 -5.29 32.92 -27.30
CA ALA A 50 -4.16 33.59 -26.70
C ALA A 50 -4.68 34.68 -25.74
N ILE A 51 -4.47 34.50 -24.43
CA ILE A 51 -4.53 35.61 -23.47
C ILE A 51 -3.10 36.06 -23.24
N ALA A 52 -2.70 37.08 -24.00
CA ALA A 52 -1.48 37.83 -23.74
C ALA A 52 -1.81 38.97 -22.78
N VAL A 53 -1.36 38.90 -21.52
CA VAL A 53 -1.12 40.11 -20.71
C VAL A 53 0.08 39.85 -19.78
N SER A 54 1.21 40.42 -20.20
CA SER A 54 2.31 40.97 -19.40
C SER A 54 2.44 40.57 -17.93
N SER A 55 3.55 39.92 -17.59
CA SER A 55 4.31 40.42 -16.44
C SER A 55 5.80 40.36 -16.78
N VAL A 56 6.36 41.57 -16.86
CA VAL A 56 7.72 41.91 -17.26
C VAL A 56 8.74 41.16 -16.40
N CYS A 57 9.67 40.48 -17.05
CA CYS A 57 10.97 40.16 -16.43
C CYS A 57 11.75 41.46 -16.27
N VAL A 58 11.66 42.11 -15.10
CA VAL A 58 12.70 43.07 -14.68
C VAL A 58 13.85 42.23 -14.13
N ILE A 59 14.88 42.09 -14.93
CA ILE A 59 16.22 41.78 -14.43
C ILE A 59 16.82 43.14 -14.06
N GLU A 60 16.78 43.50 -12.78
CA GLU A 60 17.76 44.43 -12.22
C GLU A 60 18.14 44.02 -10.79
N THR A 61 19.44 43.78 -10.67
CA THR A 61 20.26 43.53 -9.49
C THR A 61 20.20 44.65 -8.46
N VAL A 62 19.81 44.33 -7.22
CA VAL A 62 20.23 45.08 -6.03
C VAL A 62 20.88 44.15 -5.01
N ARG A 63 21.92 44.66 -4.36
CA ARG A 63 22.97 43.94 -3.63
C ARG A 63 22.50 43.42 -2.26
N ALA A 64 23.01 42.23 -1.92
CA ALA A 64 23.38 41.67 -0.60
C ALA A 64 22.54 42.03 0.65
N GLN A 65 22.02 41.00 1.32
CA GLN A 65 22.02 40.88 2.79
C GLN A 65 22.32 39.42 3.15
N ASP A 66 23.50 39.22 3.75
CA ASP A 66 23.82 38.11 4.65
C ASP A 66 23.02 38.28 5.97
N GLU A 67 23.13 37.34 6.92
CA GLU A 67 22.55 37.27 8.27
C GLU A 67 21.36 36.27 8.48
N PRO A 68 21.29 35.63 9.68
CA PRO A 68 21.33 34.17 9.79
C PRO A 68 20.14 33.58 10.56
N GLY A 69 20.05 32.24 10.58
CA GLY A 69 19.33 31.50 11.62
C GLY A 69 17.81 31.75 11.70
N MET A 70 17.04 31.22 10.75
CA MET A 70 15.59 31.17 10.89
C MET A 70 15.18 30.01 11.83
N PRO A 71 14.52 30.28 12.98
CA PRO A 71 14.08 29.25 13.91
C PRO A 71 12.94 28.43 13.30
N LEU A 72 13.10 27.11 13.30
CA LEU A 72 12.08 26.16 12.87
C LEU A 72 10.81 26.31 13.72
N GLY A 73 9.74 26.74 13.06
CA GLY A 73 8.34 26.35 13.30
C GLY A 73 7.86 26.23 14.74
N SER A 74 7.54 27.36 15.38
CA SER A 74 6.61 27.34 16.51
C SER A 74 5.17 27.28 15.99
N ASN A 75 4.58 26.08 15.92
CA ASN A 75 3.14 25.92 15.65
C ASN A 75 2.33 26.15 16.94
N PRO A 76 1.52 27.21 17.04
CA PRO A 76 0.81 27.59 18.28
C PRO A 76 -0.31 26.62 18.71
N HIS A 77 -0.65 25.62 17.87
CA HIS A 77 -1.75 24.70 18.13
C HIS A 77 -1.41 23.46 18.98
N LEU A 78 -0.13 23.21 19.27
CA LEU A 78 0.30 22.02 20.02
C LEU A 78 0.71 22.31 21.48
N ARG A 79 0.68 23.59 21.92
CA ARG A 79 1.25 24.01 23.21
C ARG A 79 0.28 23.96 24.40
N SER A 80 -0.95 23.50 24.23
CA SER A 80 -1.98 23.54 25.28
C SER A 80 -2.50 22.15 25.65
N LYS A 81 -1.63 21.24 26.09
CA LYS A 81 -1.90 20.27 27.17
C LYS A 81 -0.68 19.41 27.52
N SER A 82 0.36 20.05 28.07
CA SER A 82 1.39 19.31 28.82
C SER A 82 1.93 20.21 29.92
N SER A 83 1.05 20.64 30.82
CA SER A 83 1.43 21.00 32.17
C SER A 83 1.46 19.70 32.98
N GLY A 84 2.63 19.39 33.53
CA GLY A 84 2.91 18.13 34.19
C GLY A 84 2.17 17.94 35.50
N GLN A 85 1.99 16.67 35.84
CA GLN A 85 2.03 16.23 37.22
C GLN A 85 2.73 14.87 37.25
N ALA A 86 3.98 14.88 37.71
CA ALA A 86 4.63 13.69 38.22
C ALA A 86 3.99 13.37 39.58
N ALA A 87 3.37 12.19 39.67
CA ALA A 87 3.18 11.47 40.92
C ALA A 87 3.28 9.99 40.58
N ALA A 88 4.44 9.40 40.90
CA ALA A 88 4.62 7.96 40.85
C ALA A 88 3.85 7.34 42.02
N SER A 89 2.97 6.38 41.71
CA SER A 89 2.55 5.34 42.64
C SER A 89 2.58 3.99 41.91
N PRO A 90 3.25 2.96 42.47
CA PRO A 90 3.46 1.69 41.79
C PRO A 90 2.23 0.81 41.94
N GLY A 91 1.33 0.92 40.98
CA GLY A 91 0.34 -0.09 40.67
C GLY A 91 0.29 -0.24 39.17
N ALA A 92 0.73 -1.38 38.64
CA ALA A 92 0.63 -1.69 37.22
C ALA A 92 -0.84 -1.93 36.83
N THR A 93 -1.66 -0.91 36.96
CA THR A 93 -2.99 -0.85 36.36
C THR A 93 -2.75 -0.78 34.87
N LYS A 94 -3.02 -1.87 34.17
CA LYS A 94 -2.99 -1.95 32.71
C LYS A 94 -3.99 -0.92 32.18
N MET A 95 -3.52 0.30 31.90
CA MET A 95 -4.37 1.36 31.35
C MET A 95 -4.96 0.86 30.05
N LYS A 96 -6.29 0.68 30.04
CA LYS A 96 -7.03 0.24 28.86
C LYS A 96 -6.93 1.33 27.80
N MET A 97 -6.35 1.02 26.66
CA MET A 97 -6.23 1.93 25.52
C MET A 97 -7.62 2.39 25.06
N SER A 98 -7.72 3.62 24.56
CA SER A 98 -8.98 4.11 24.02
C SER A 98 -9.34 3.35 22.73
N GLN A 99 -10.62 3.29 22.38
CA GLN A 99 -11.04 2.67 21.13
C GLN A 99 -10.42 3.37 19.90
N LYS A 100 -10.17 4.68 20.00
CA LYS A 100 -9.50 5.43 18.94
C LYS A 100 -8.06 4.94 18.72
N ASP A 101 -7.33 4.68 19.80
CA ASP A 101 -5.95 4.18 19.71
C ASP A 101 -5.90 2.75 19.16
N VAL A 102 -6.83 1.89 19.57
CA VAL A 102 -6.96 0.53 19.02
C VAL A 102 -7.25 0.59 17.52
N ASN A 103 -8.18 1.44 17.10
CA ASN A 103 -8.52 1.62 15.68
C ASN A 103 -7.34 2.20 14.88
N PHE A 104 -6.56 3.09 15.48
CA PHE A 104 -5.35 3.61 14.85
C PHE A 104 -4.31 2.50 14.64
N ILE A 105 -4.02 1.70 15.68
CA ILE A 105 -3.08 0.56 15.59
C ILE A 105 -3.53 -0.40 14.49
N GLN A 106 -4.82 -0.73 14.46
CA GLN A 106 -5.42 -1.61 13.47
C GLN A 106 -5.20 -1.09 12.04
N LYS A 107 -5.50 0.18 11.80
CA LYS A 107 -5.33 0.79 10.47
C LYS A 107 -3.86 0.94 10.07
N ALA A 108 -3.02 1.39 10.99
CA ALA A 108 -1.59 1.55 10.75
C ALA A 108 -0.92 0.22 10.39
N ALA A 109 -1.27 -0.87 11.10
CA ALA A 109 -0.73 -2.19 10.81
C ALA A 109 -1.19 -2.73 9.46
N GLY A 110 -2.47 -2.58 9.10
CA GLY A 110 -2.97 -3.04 7.80
C GLY A 110 -2.44 -2.22 6.63
N GLY A 111 -2.50 -0.89 6.73
CA GLY A 111 -1.93 0.01 5.71
C GLY A 111 -0.43 -0.20 5.52
N GLY A 112 0.32 -0.31 6.62
CA GLY A 112 1.75 -0.61 6.57
C GLY A 112 2.04 -1.98 5.95
N ALA A 113 1.21 -3.00 6.18
CA ALA A 113 1.38 -4.30 5.53
C ALA A 113 1.12 -4.23 4.01
N GLN A 114 0.12 -3.44 3.61
CA GLN A 114 -0.18 -3.19 2.20
C GLN A 114 0.94 -2.43 1.50
N GLU A 115 1.52 -1.42 2.14
CA GLU A 115 2.66 -0.66 1.60
C GLU A 115 3.88 -1.57 1.39
N VAL A 116 4.12 -2.53 2.30
CA VAL A 116 5.17 -3.54 2.10
C VAL A 116 4.88 -4.41 0.88
N GLU A 117 3.65 -4.86 0.67
CA GLU A 117 3.34 -5.70 -0.49
C GLU A 117 3.41 -4.91 -1.81
N ASN A 118 2.90 -3.68 -1.80
CA ASN A 118 3.01 -2.76 -2.93
C ASN A 118 4.48 -2.44 -3.26
N GLY A 119 5.30 -2.24 -2.23
CA GLY A 119 6.74 -2.05 -2.37
C GLY A 119 7.42 -3.26 -3.03
N LYS A 120 7.15 -4.48 -2.55
CA LYS A 120 7.68 -5.71 -3.18
C LYS A 120 7.24 -5.86 -4.63
N MET A 121 6.00 -5.50 -4.94
CA MET A 121 5.49 -5.51 -6.30
C MET A 121 6.25 -4.50 -7.18
N ALA A 122 6.46 -3.28 -6.67
CA ALA A 122 7.21 -2.24 -7.36
C ALA A 122 8.69 -2.61 -7.57
N GLU A 123 9.36 -3.22 -6.59
CA GLU A 123 10.72 -3.75 -6.75
C GLU A 123 10.83 -4.73 -7.93
N LYS A 124 9.83 -5.61 -8.06
CA LYS A 124 9.78 -6.64 -9.11
C LYS A 124 9.43 -6.08 -10.48
N GLN A 125 8.47 -5.16 -10.54
CA GLN A 125 7.87 -4.73 -11.81
C GLN A 125 8.42 -3.41 -12.37
N ALA A 126 9.05 -2.57 -11.53
CA ALA A 126 9.55 -1.27 -11.99
C ALA A 126 10.67 -1.44 -13.02
N LYS A 127 10.67 -0.57 -14.04
CA LYS A 127 11.75 -0.50 -15.04
C LYS A 127 12.84 0.50 -14.65
N SER A 128 12.48 1.57 -13.93
CA SER A 128 13.42 2.58 -13.44
C SER A 128 14.18 2.09 -12.20
N ALA A 129 15.50 2.26 -12.21
CA ALA A 129 16.36 1.94 -11.07
C ALA A 129 16.02 2.79 -9.83
N GLU A 130 15.63 4.04 -10.03
CA GLU A 130 15.21 4.94 -8.95
C GLU A 130 13.94 4.43 -8.26
N VAL A 131 12.94 4.01 -9.04
CA VAL A 131 11.69 3.46 -8.49
C VAL A 131 11.94 2.17 -7.72
N LYS A 132 12.85 1.29 -8.19
CA LYS A 132 13.25 0.09 -7.44
C LYS A 132 13.91 0.45 -6.11
N SER A 133 14.78 1.45 -6.09
CA SER A 133 15.43 1.92 -4.87
C SER A 133 14.44 2.50 -3.86
N ILE A 134 13.48 3.30 -4.33
CA ILE A 134 12.38 3.83 -3.49
C ILE A 134 11.55 2.67 -2.94
N ALA A 135 11.18 1.70 -3.77
CA ALA A 135 10.40 0.54 -3.36
C ALA A 135 11.13 -0.30 -2.29
N ALA A 136 12.44 -0.53 -2.46
CA ALA A 136 13.28 -1.21 -1.48
C ALA A 136 13.30 -0.52 -0.12
N ARG A 137 13.35 0.82 -0.11
CA ARG A 137 13.27 1.59 1.14
C ARG A 137 11.90 1.46 1.79
N ILE A 138 10.81 1.54 1.01
CA ILE A 138 9.45 1.34 1.52
C ILE A 138 9.32 -0.03 2.19
N VAL A 139 9.76 -1.10 1.52
CA VAL A 139 9.70 -2.45 2.10
C VAL A 139 10.49 -2.53 3.40
N ALA A 140 11.72 -2.01 3.43
CA ALA A 140 12.57 -2.05 4.61
C ALA A 140 11.97 -1.27 5.79
N ASP A 141 11.57 -0.02 5.55
CA ASP A 141 11.07 0.88 6.58
C ASP A 141 9.73 0.40 7.14
N HIS A 142 8.75 0.11 6.27
CA HIS A 142 7.43 -0.32 6.72
C HIS A 142 7.46 -1.71 7.37
N THR A 143 8.33 -2.62 6.93
CA THR A 143 8.54 -3.90 7.62
C THR A 143 9.05 -3.70 9.05
N ARG A 144 10.02 -2.80 9.24
CA ARG A 144 10.56 -2.50 10.57
C ARG A 144 9.50 -1.83 11.45
N LEU A 145 8.82 -0.81 10.94
CA LEU A 145 7.78 -0.07 11.66
C LEU A 145 6.61 -0.98 12.07
N ASN A 146 6.18 -1.91 11.21
CA ASN A 146 5.13 -2.86 11.55
C ASN A 146 5.54 -3.80 12.69
N LYS A 147 6.80 -4.24 12.73
CA LYS A 147 7.34 -5.04 13.84
C LYS A 147 7.35 -4.24 15.14
N GLU A 148 7.80 -2.99 15.09
CA GLU A 148 7.82 -2.09 16.24
C GLU A 148 6.40 -1.79 16.76
N LEU A 149 5.45 -1.54 15.86
CA LEU A 149 4.04 -1.34 16.17
C LEU A 149 3.44 -2.58 16.84
N THR A 150 3.73 -3.78 16.31
CA THR A 150 3.29 -5.05 16.89
C THR A 150 3.80 -5.19 18.32
N ALA A 151 5.11 -4.98 18.53
CA ALA A 151 5.72 -5.06 19.85
C ALA A 151 5.14 -4.03 20.82
N LEU A 152 4.86 -2.80 20.36
CA LEU A 152 4.21 -1.76 21.16
C LEU A 152 2.79 -2.15 21.55
N ALA A 153 1.99 -2.65 20.60
CA ALA A 153 0.62 -3.09 20.84
C ALA A 153 0.58 -4.23 21.86
N THR A 154 1.47 -5.24 21.74
CA THR A 154 1.58 -6.33 22.71
C THR A 154 1.91 -5.82 24.12
N ARG A 155 2.87 -4.90 24.26
CA ARG A 155 3.20 -4.28 25.56
C ARG A 155 2.02 -3.51 26.16
N LYS A 156 1.15 -2.96 25.32
CA LYS A 156 -0.08 -2.25 25.73
C LYS A 156 -1.30 -3.18 25.88
N GLY A 157 -1.15 -4.49 25.65
CA GLY A 157 -2.23 -5.46 25.75
C GLY A 157 -3.29 -5.32 24.66
N VAL A 158 -2.92 -4.80 23.48
CA VAL A 158 -3.78 -4.66 22.31
C VAL A 158 -3.43 -5.74 21.29
N THR A 159 -4.43 -6.50 20.87
CA THR A 159 -4.38 -7.40 19.72
C THR A 159 -5.10 -6.76 18.53
N PHE A 160 -4.56 -6.91 17.33
CA PHE A 160 -5.12 -6.38 16.08
C PHE A 160 -4.93 -7.41 14.95
N ASN A 161 -5.70 -7.30 13.87
CA ASN A 161 -5.61 -8.18 12.71
C ASN A 161 -5.65 -7.39 11.40
N THR A 162 -4.63 -7.49 10.56
CA THR A 162 -4.53 -6.75 9.29
C THR A 162 -5.53 -7.14 8.19
N SER A 163 -6.41 -8.15 8.39
CA SER A 163 -7.38 -8.58 7.36
C SER A 163 -8.56 -7.61 7.10
N GLY A 164 -8.74 -6.58 7.92
CA GLY A 164 -9.91 -5.68 7.88
C GLY A 164 -9.61 -4.26 7.40
N VAL A 165 -8.47 -4.05 6.75
CA VAL A 165 -7.98 -2.77 6.24
C VAL A 165 -7.67 -2.94 4.77
#